data_AF-A0A6N9TYX0-F1
#
_entry.id   AF-A0A6N9TYX0-F1
#
_cell.length_a   1.000
_cell.length_b   1.000
_cell.length_c   1.000
_cell.angle_alpha   90.00
_cell.angle_beta   90.00
_cell.angle_gamma   90.00
#
_symmetry.space_group_name_H-M   'P 1'
#
loop_
_entity.id
_entity.type
_entity.pdbx_description
1 polymer ?
#
loop_
_entity_poly.entity_id
_entity_poly.type
_entity_poly.pdbx_seq_one_letter_code
_entity_poly.pdbx_strand_id
1 'polypeptide(L)'
;LQLAALLAAARGLFDAVPLDDMARAEELAREAVARELPETCARIEAGAPLAPDDLDRMAAVIRAALAPWAPPADAGAMEEPDARP
;
A
#
# COMPACT_ATOMS: atom_id res chain seq x y z
N LEU A 1 -9.91 8.27 0.43
CA LEU A 1 -9.72 8.19 1.90
C LEU A 1 -8.22 8.17 2.23
N GLN A 2 -7.68 9.17 2.94
CA GLN A 2 -6.22 9.37 3.15
C GLN A 2 -5.51 8.20 3.87
N LEU A 3 -6.24 7.44 4.70
CA LEU A 3 -5.68 6.35 5.49
C LEU A 3 -5.02 5.26 4.62
N ALA A 4 -5.52 5.01 3.41
CA ALA A 4 -4.96 4.02 2.50
C ALA A 4 -3.51 4.37 2.11
N ALA A 5 -3.23 5.63 1.77
CA ALA A 5 -1.89 6.09 1.43
C ALA A 5 -0.94 6.03 2.64
N LEU A 6 -1.42 6.44 3.82
CA LEU A 6 -0.64 6.36 5.06
C LEU A 6 -0.29 4.91 5.44
N LEU A 7 -1.28 4.00 5.35
CA LEU A 7 -1.06 2.58 5.61
C LEU A 7 -0.08 1.97 4.63
N ALA A 8 -0.21 2.30 3.35
CA ALA A 8 0.68 1.83 2.30
C ALA A 8 2.13 2.28 2.55
N ALA A 9 2.34 3.56 2.87
CA ALA A 9 3.66 4.08 3.23
C ALA A 9 4.22 3.41 4.50
N ALA A 10 3.41 3.25 5.55
CA ALA A 10 3.81 2.61 6.79
C ALA A 10 4.19 1.12 6.63
N ARG A 11 3.70 0.47 5.56
CA ARG A 11 3.95 -0.95 5.25
C ARG A 11 4.94 -1.15 4.08
N GLY A 12 5.57 -0.08 3.57
CA GLY A 12 6.53 -0.17 2.45
C GLY A 12 5.88 -0.55 1.11
N LEU A 13 4.56 -0.42 0.96
CA LEU A 13 3.88 -0.84 -0.27
C LEU A 13 4.20 0.05 -1.48
N PHE A 14 4.75 1.25 -1.24
CA PHE A 14 5.20 2.17 -2.28
C PHE A 14 6.69 2.05 -2.61
N ASP A 15 7.44 1.12 -1.98
CA ASP A 15 8.91 1.05 -2.17
C ASP A 15 9.32 0.80 -3.62
N ALA A 16 8.47 0.18 -4.42
CA ALA A 16 8.71 -0.10 -5.84
C ALA A 16 8.08 0.93 -6.79
N VAL A 17 7.38 1.95 -6.25
CA VAL A 17 6.73 2.99 -7.05
C VAL A 17 7.72 4.13 -7.32
N PRO A 18 8.01 4.46 -8.59
CA PRO A 18 8.86 5.60 -8.91
C PRO A 18 8.18 6.91 -8.51
N LEU A 19 8.96 7.93 -8.14
CA LEU A 19 8.45 9.22 -7.68
C LEU A 19 7.44 9.87 -8.64
N ASP A 20 7.64 9.72 -9.96
CA ASP A 20 6.76 10.28 -10.98
C ASP A 20 5.36 9.62 -10.99
N ASP A 21 5.26 8.37 -10.54
CA ASP A 21 4.01 7.62 -10.44
C ASP A 21 3.35 7.67 -9.06
N MET A 22 3.99 8.28 -8.04
CA MET A 22 3.48 8.26 -6.66
C MET A 22 2.06 8.80 -6.55
N ALA A 23 1.75 9.91 -7.22
CA ALA A 23 0.39 10.47 -7.21
C ALA A 23 -0.65 9.49 -7.79
N ARG A 24 -0.27 8.73 -8.83
CA ARG A 24 -1.12 7.72 -9.45
C ARG A 24 -1.29 6.49 -8.57
N ALA A 25 -0.21 6.03 -7.94
CA ALA A 25 -0.22 4.90 -7.03
C ALA A 25 -1.08 5.18 -5.79
N GLU A 26 -0.99 6.38 -5.22
CA GLU A 26 -1.84 6.80 -4.12
C GLU A 26 -3.32 6.80 -4.52
N GLU A 27 -3.65 7.33 -5.69
CA GLU A 27 -5.03 7.37 -6.17
C GLU A 27 -5.58 5.95 -6.36
N LEU A 28 -4.84 5.06 -7.02
CA LEU A 28 -5.26 3.67 -7.19
C LEU A 28 -5.43 2.94 -5.86
N ALA A 29 -4.54 3.16 -4.89
CA ALA A 29 -4.67 2.60 -3.55
C ALA A 29 -5.95 3.09 -2.86
N ARG A 30 -6.26 4.39 -2.97
CA ARG A 30 -7.49 4.98 -2.40
C ARG A 30 -8.74 4.42 -3.08
N GLU A 31 -8.77 4.38 -4.41
CA GLU A 31 -9.90 3.88 -5.19
C GLU A 31 -10.15 2.40 -4.92
N ALA A 32 -9.10 1.58 -4.86
CA ALA A 32 -9.22 0.15 -4.58
C ALA A 32 -9.81 -0.10 -3.19
N VAL A 33 -9.33 0.59 -2.15
CA VAL A 33 -9.89 0.46 -0.80
C VAL A 33 -11.33 0.95 -0.73
N ALA A 34 -11.67 2.07 -1.38
CA ALA A 34 -13.03 2.58 -1.42
C ALA A 34 -14.01 1.62 -2.11
N ARG A 35 -13.57 0.98 -3.19
CA ARG A 35 -14.38 0.04 -3.96
C ARG A 35 -14.54 -1.31 -3.28
N GLU A 36 -13.45 -1.89 -2.78
CA GLU A 36 -13.44 -3.26 -2.25
C GLU A 36 -13.81 -3.33 -0.77
N LEU A 37 -13.58 -2.25 0.01
CA LEU A 37 -13.83 -2.19 1.45
C LEU A 37 -14.69 -0.97 1.84
N PRO A 38 -15.90 -0.81 1.27
CA PRO A 38 -16.76 0.33 1.57
C PRO A 38 -17.20 0.39 3.04
N GLU A 39 -17.39 -0.77 3.68
CA GLU A 39 -17.77 -0.84 5.10
C GLU A 39 -16.64 -0.35 6.03
N THR A 40 -15.39 -0.71 5.72
CA THR A 40 -14.21 -0.24 6.45
C THR A 40 -14.07 1.28 6.26
N CYS A 41 -14.29 1.80 5.05
CA CYS A 41 -14.31 3.24 4.79
C CYS A 41 -15.36 3.96 5.64
N ALA A 42 -16.60 3.46 5.65
CA ALA A 42 -17.68 4.04 6.44
C ALA A 42 -17.37 4.04 7.95
N ARG A 43 -16.73 2.98 8.47
CA ARG A 43 -16.28 2.92 9.87
C ARG A 43 -15.24 3.99 10.19
N ILE A 44 -14.29 4.22 9.29
CA ILE A 44 -13.27 5.27 9.46
C ILE A 44 -13.93 6.65 9.48
N GLU A 45 -14.86 6.91 8.57
CA GLU A 45 -15.60 8.18 8.50
C GLU A 45 -16.48 8.40 9.74
N ALA A 46 -17.03 7.33 10.31
CA ALA A 46 -17.79 7.36 11.55
C ALA A 46 -16.92 7.47 12.82
N GLY A 47 -15.58 7.45 12.71
CA GLY A 47 -14.66 7.43 13.85
C GLY A 47 -14.71 6.12 14.66
N ALA A 48 -15.24 5.05 14.07
CA ALA A 48 -15.32 3.75 14.73
C ALA A 48 -13.91 3.10 14.78
N PRO A 49 -13.61 2.32 15.84
CA PRO A 49 -12.33 1.65 15.96
C PRO A 49 -12.13 0.65 14.81
N LEU A 50 -10.93 0.60 14.25
CA LEU A 50 -10.51 -0.41 13.29
C LEU A 50 -9.91 -1.61 14.02
N ALA A 51 -10.26 -2.82 13.59
CA ALA A 51 -9.57 -4.03 14.03
C ALA A 51 -8.25 -4.19 13.26
N PRO A 52 -7.26 -4.91 13.81
CA PRO A 52 -6.05 -5.27 13.06
C PRO A 52 -6.37 -6.01 11.74
N ASP A 53 -7.40 -6.86 11.74
CA ASP A 53 -7.87 -7.56 10.52
C ASP A 53 -8.34 -6.58 9.42
N ASP A 54 -8.95 -5.45 9.80
CA ASP A 54 -9.36 -4.40 8.85
C ASP A 54 -8.12 -3.81 8.16
N LEU A 55 -7.03 -3.58 8.90
CA LEU A 55 -5.79 -3.04 8.36
C LEU A 55 -5.07 -4.04 7.45
N ASP A 56 -5.06 -5.32 7.81
CA ASP A 56 -4.47 -6.37 6.96
C ASP A 56 -5.26 -6.56 5.66
N ARG A 57 -6.60 -6.51 5.72
CA ARG A 57 -7.45 -6.52 4.52
C ARG A 57 -7.19 -5.31 3.62
N MET A 58 -7.11 -4.11 4.20
CA MET A 58 -6.77 -2.90 3.45
C MET A 58 -5.40 -3.03 2.78
N ALA A 59 -4.39 -3.52 3.50
CA ALA A 59 -3.06 -3.73 2.95
C ALA A 59 -3.04 -4.75 1.79
N ALA A 60 -3.83 -5.82 1.88
CA ALA A 60 -3.96 -6.80 0.80
C ALA A 60 -4.59 -6.19 -0.46
N VAL A 61 -5.67 -5.40 -0.30
CA VAL A 61 -6.31 -4.68 -1.41
C VAL A 61 -5.35 -3.68 -2.06
N ILE A 62 -4.62 -2.90 -1.26
CA ILE A 62 -3.65 -1.93 -1.78
C ILE A 62 -2.53 -2.65 -2.53
N ARG A 63 -1.99 -3.74 -1.99
CA ARG A 63 -0.94 -4.52 -2.68
C ARG A 63 -1.43 -5.04 -4.03
N ALA A 64 -2.67 -5.53 -4.12
CA ALA A 64 -3.24 -5.96 -5.39
C ALA A 64 -3.39 -4.81 -6.40
N ALA A 65 -3.80 -3.62 -5.93
CA ALA A 65 -3.91 -2.43 -6.76
C ALA A 65 -2.55 -1.93 -7.27
N LEU A 66 -1.49 -2.12 -6.48
CA LEU A 66 -0.12 -1.72 -6.80
C LEU A 66 0.69 -2.80 -7.55
N ALA A 67 0.07 -3.93 -7.91
CA ALA A 67 0.69 -4.97 -8.72
C ALA A 67 1.39 -4.47 -10.00
N PRO A 68 0.93 -3.39 -10.69
CA PRO A 68 1.66 -2.83 -11.83
C PRO A 68 3.08 -2.34 -11.52
N TRP A 69 3.39 -2.02 -10.26
CA TRP A 69 4.70 -1.58 -9.80
C TRP A 69 5.45 -2.65 -8.99
N ALA A 70 4.85 -3.82 -8.76
CA ALA A 70 5.53 -4.86 -8.00
C ALA A 70 6.81 -5.28 -8.74
N PRO A 71 7.96 -5.39 -8.04
CA PRO A 71 9.14 -5.96 -8.65
C PRO A 71 8.82 -7.39 -9.09
N PRO A 72 9.41 -7.88 -10.20
CA PRO A 72 9.29 -9.29 -10.56
C PRO A 72 9.73 -10.15 -9.37
N ALA A 73 9.03 -11.25 -9.12
CA ALA A 73 9.18 -12.09 -7.93
C ALA A 73 10.62 -12.62 -7.67
N ASP A 74 11.51 -12.45 -8.65
CA ASP A 74 12.90 -12.90 -8.67
C ASP A 74 13.94 -11.81 -8.36
N ALA A 75 13.54 -10.57 -8.03
CA ALA A 75 14.48 -9.45 -7.78
C ALA A 75 15.15 -9.46 -6.39
N GLY A 76 14.93 -10.49 -5.57
CA GLY A 76 15.39 -10.58 -4.17
C GLY A 76 16.78 -11.17 -3.95
N ALA A 77 17.72 -11.04 -4.89
CA ALA A 77 19.09 -11.52 -4.71
C ALA A 77 20.13 -10.57 -5.31
N MET A 78 20.23 -9.35 -4.76
CA MET A 78 21.47 -8.59 -4.86
C MET A 78 21.61 -7.69 -3.63
N GLU A 79 21.99 -8.32 -2.52
CA GLU A 79 22.50 -7.63 -1.34
C GLU A 79 23.82 -6.94 -1.72
N GLU A 80 23.91 -5.64 -1.47
CA GLU A 80 25.07 -4.81 -1.77
C GLU A 80 26.31 -5.31 -1.00
N PRO A 81 27.48 -5.51 -1.62
CA PRO A 81 28.69 -5.80 -0.86
C PRO A 81 29.10 -4.56 -0.07
N ASP A 82 29.09 -4.68 1.27
CA ASP A 82 29.70 -3.73 2.21
C ASP A 82 31.20 -3.62 1.87
N ALA A 83 31.53 -2.56 1.14
CA ALA A 83 32.89 -2.11 0.94
C ALA A 83 33.05 -0.79 1.70
N ARG A 84 33.52 -0.88 2.94
CA ARG A 84 34.15 0.26 3.61
C ARG A 84 35.65 -0.01 3.79
N PRO A 85 36.52 0.96 3.47
CA PRO A 85 37.96 0.86 3.67
C PRO A 85 38.36 0.88 5.15
#